data_AF-A0A7X8QRM7-F1
#
_entry.id   AF-A0A7X8QRM7-F1
#
_cell.length_a   1.000
_cell.length_b   1.000
_cell.length_c   1.000
_cell.angle_alpha   90.00
_cell.angle_beta   90.00
_cell.angle_gamma   90.00
#
_symmetry.space_group_name_H-M   'P 1'
#
loop_
_entity.id
_entity.type
_entity.pdbx_description
1 polymer ?
#
loop_
_entity_poly.entity_id
_entity_poly.type
_entity_poly.pdbx_seq_one_letter_code
_entity_poly.pdbx_strand_id
1 'polypeptide(L)'
;MRGFIKRVYRDGWREWLAQVKTLRRVAVSASDGAGELGRSGGFTLLEMILAVTILSVVMIVAFYSFNAAVRSWIAGNDYINGITHADYVLEQIAMGLRSAYYPDTGRVEGTYGMTLIDDGEGPMARDRLTWVKIGSALVGADADYADTPHRIEIAVLDEGDTKADYDGGGFAFRAWRVALQPEDFESEDVPFHVISPRVSGMNFRMLDPDKEEDDLTSELNWLDTWETADQTNRLPRAIEVTLYLSASEQGGEAIPVRRVVSVPLAELAWNPRSQDDGKRDGRDAARRGQSGRQPPQRGQSGRQPPRGGQSGRQPPRGGQTGQQVPGGGGQRSPNQPPNRPAGGLP
;
A
#
# COMPACT_ATOMS: atom_id res chain seq x y z
N MET A 1 9.53 4.98 24.67
CA MET A 1 10.66 5.91 24.38
C MET A 1 10.89 7.09 25.34
N ARG A 2 9.87 7.81 25.86
CA ARG A 2 10.10 8.97 26.78
C ARG A 2 10.85 8.63 28.08
N GLY A 3 10.80 7.37 28.54
CA GLY A 3 11.43 6.92 29.78
C GLY A 3 12.93 6.59 29.67
N PHE A 4 13.39 6.10 28.52
CA PHE A 4 14.79 5.69 28.31
C PHE A 4 15.69 6.90 28.01
N ILE A 5 15.21 7.80 27.15
CA ILE A 5 15.88 9.10 26.87
C ILE A 5 15.99 9.92 28.15
N LYS A 6 14.93 10.00 28.98
CA LYS A 6 15.00 10.69 30.28
C LYS A 6 15.98 10.06 31.26
N ARG A 7 16.21 8.73 31.21
CA ARG A 7 17.09 8.03 32.15
C ARG A 7 18.56 8.23 31.79
N VAL A 8 18.91 8.05 30.51
CA VAL A 8 20.26 8.29 30.00
C VAL A 8 20.67 9.77 30.13
N TYR A 9 19.76 10.71 29.86
CA TYR A 9 20.04 12.14 30.07
C TYR A 9 20.20 12.50 31.55
N ARG A 10 19.38 11.93 32.44
CA ARG A 10 19.38 12.29 33.86
C ARG A 10 20.60 11.75 34.60
N ASP A 11 21.03 10.54 34.26
CA ASP A 11 22.13 9.88 34.97
C ASP A 11 23.47 10.46 34.50
N GLY A 12 23.64 10.69 33.18
CA GLY A 12 24.79 11.43 32.64
C GLY A 12 24.87 12.90 33.10
N TRP A 13 23.73 13.58 33.27
CA TRP A 13 23.69 14.94 33.80
C TRP A 13 24.09 15.03 35.27
N ARG A 14 23.77 14.02 36.08
CA ARG A 14 24.14 13.96 37.51
C ARG A 14 25.62 13.70 37.71
N GLU A 15 26.21 12.77 36.95
CA GLU A 15 27.66 12.55 36.94
C GLU A 15 28.42 13.80 36.46
N TRP A 16 27.90 14.46 35.42
CA TRP A 16 28.47 15.71 34.92
C TRP A 16 28.41 16.86 35.95
N LEU A 17 27.27 17.05 36.63
CA LEU A 17 27.14 18.05 37.69
C LEU A 17 28.06 17.76 38.89
N ALA A 18 28.33 16.49 39.19
CA ALA A 18 29.26 16.09 40.24
C ALA A 18 30.71 16.42 39.84
N GLN A 19 31.10 16.15 38.59
CA GLN A 19 32.42 16.51 38.07
C GLN A 19 32.62 18.03 37.99
N VAL A 20 31.62 18.79 37.52
CA VAL A 20 31.67 20.26 37.44
C VAL A 20 31.74 20.90 38.83
N LYS A 21 31.00 20.39 39.83
CA LYS A 21 31.11 20.89 41.23
C LYS A 21 32.48 20.61 41.86
N THR A 22 33.12 19.52 41.46
CA THR A 22 34.46 19.16 41.93
C THR A 22 35.51 20.08 41.31
N LEU A 23 35.41 20.34 40.00
CA LEU A 23 36.28 21.27 39.28
C LEU A 23 36.11 22.73 39.75
N ARG A 24 34.89 23.17 40.06
CA ARG A 24 34.64 24.51 40.59
C ARG A 24 35.27 24.75 41.97
N ARG A 25 35.35 23.71 42.81
CA ARG A 25 36.02 23.79 44.12
C ARG A 25 37.53 23.93 43.98
N VAL A 26 38.12 23.28 42.99
CA VAL A 26 39.57 23.39 42.69
C VAL A 26 39.89 24.77 42.08
N ALA A 27 39.03 25.28 41.21
CA ALA A 27 39.23 26.59 40.57
C ALA A 27 39.12 27.78 41.55
N VAL A 28 38.19 27.73 42.51
CA VAL A 28 38.03 28.81 43.51
C VAL A 28 39.18 28.84 44.52
N SER A 29 39.80 27.69 44.82
CA SER A 29 40.99 27.65 45.68
C SER A 29 42.24 28.23 45.01
N ALA A 30 42.24 28.39 43.69
CA ALA A 30 43.36 28.95 42.93
C ALA A 30 43.26 30.47 42.71
N SER A 31 42.07 31.08 42.89
CA SER A 31 41.83 32.50 42.57
C SER A 31 42.09 33.49 43.72
N ASP A 32 42.22 33.03 44.98
CA ASP A 32 42.40 33.92 46.14
C ASP A 32 43.84 34.45 46.34
N GLY A 33 44.78 34.10 45.43
CA GLY A 33 46.21 34.44 45.57
C GLY A 33 46.79 35.45 44.58
N ALA A 34 46.02 36.00 43.63
CA ALA A 34 46.59 36.76 42.51
C ALA A 34 46.03 38.20 42.42
N GLY A 35 46.43 39.03 43.38
CA GLY A 35 46.30 40.49 43.29
C GLY A 35 47.58 41.13 42.76
N GLU A 36 47.41 42.00 41.76
CA GLU A 36 48.30 43.08 41.30
C GLU A 36 49.73 42.75 40.84
N LEU A 37 50.00 42.95 39.54
CA LEU A 37 50.96 43.93 39.02
C LEU A 37 51.06 43.81 37.49
N GLY A 38 50.82 44.93 36.80
CA GLY A 38 50.99 45.04 35.36
C GLY A 38 52.44 44.92 34.94
N ARG A 39 52.70 44.09 33.93
CA ARG A 39 53.89 44.13 33.06
C ARG A 39 53.64 43.26 31.82
N SER A 40 53.96 43.80 30.66
CA SER A 40 54.03 43.08 29.39
C SER A 40 55.07 41.95 29.50
N GLY A 41 54.62 40.73 29.77
CA GLY A 41 55.44 39.53 29.92
C GLY A 41 55.15 38.53 28.79
N GLY A 42 56.20 37.90 28.26
CA GLY A 42 56.03 36.79 27.32
C GLY A 42 55.22 35.64 27.96
N PHE A 43 54.48 34.93 27.11
CA PHE A 43 53.60 33.83 27.52
C PHE A 43 54.29 32.91 28.51
N THR A 44 53.72 32.80 29.72
CA THR A 44 54.24 31.90 30.73
C THR A 44 53.92 30.46 30.33
N LEU A 45 54.81 29.51 30.66
CA LEU A 45 54.63 28.09 30.35
C LEU A 45 53.31 27.54 30.95
N LEU A 46 52.87 28.09 32.09
CA LEU A 46 51.58 27.81 32.71
C LEU A 46 50.39 28.19 31.82
N GLU A 47 50.45 29.35 31.17
CA GLU A 47 49.39 29.87 30.30
C GLU A 47 49.24 29.02 29.03
N MET A 48 50.36 28.57 28.46
CA MET A 48 50.35 27.64 27.32
C MET A 48 49.77 26.28 27.70
N ILE A 49 50.12 25.74 28.88
CA ILE A 49 49.53 24.49 29.37
C ILE A 49 48.03 24.67 29.57
N LEU A 50 47.60 25.72 30.28
CA LEU A 50 46.19 26.02 30.54
C LEU A 50 45.37 26.19 29.26
N ALA A 51 45.91 26.92 28.27
CA ALA A 51 45.26 27.11 26.98
C ALA A 51 45.07 25.77 26.25
N VAL A 52 46.08 24.90 26.25
CA VAL A 52 45.99 23.57 25.64
C VAL A 52 45.00 22.68 26.38
N THR A 53 44.94 22.72 27.72
CA THR A 53 43.95 21.93 28.47
C THR A 53 42.53 22.40 28.17
N ILE A 54 42.28 23.71 28.18
CA ILE A 54 40.95 24.27 27.87
C ILE A 54 40.55 23.92 26.43
N LEU A 55 41.46 24.12 25.47
CA LEU A 55 41.21 23.78 24.08
C LEU A 55 40.90 22.28 23.91
N SER A 56 41.63 21.42 24.61
CA SER A 56 41.39 19.97 24.58
C SER A 56 40.01 19.62 25.12
N VAL A 57 39.61 20.21 26.25
CA VAL A 57 38.27 20.00 26.84
C VAL A 57 37.18 20.48 25.89
N VAL A 58 37.33 21.68 25.31
CA VAL A 58 36.37 22.24 24.35
C VAL A 58 36.26 21.35 23.11
N MET A 59 37.39 20.89 22.56
CA MET A 59 37.41 20.00 21.40
C MET A 59 36.70 18.67 21.69
N ILE A 60 36.91 18.09 22.88
CA ILE A 60 36.22 16.87 23.32
C ILE A 60 34.71 17.09 23.37
N VAL A 61 34.25 18.17 24.00
CA VAL A 61 32.82 18.50 24.08
C VAL A 61 32.23 18.68 22.68
N ALA A 62 32.91 19.44 21.81
CA ALA A 62 32.47 19.67 20.43
C ALA A 62 32.37 18.35 19.65
N PHE A 63 33.37 17.47 19.77
CA PHE A 63 33.38 16.17 19.12
C PHE A 63 32.22 15.29 19.59
N TYR A 64 31.95 15.21 20.90
CA TYR A 64 30.83 14.43 21.41
C TYR A 64 29.48 14.99 21.01
N SER A 65 29.30 16.31 21.02
CA SER A 65 28.06 16.94 20.55
C SER A 65 27.82 16.68 19.07
N PHE A 66 28.86 16.80 18.24
CA PHE A 66 28.76 16.52 16.81
C PHE A 66 28.46 15.04 16.54
N ASN A 67 29.18 14.12 17.20
CA ASN A 67 28.94 12.68 17.06
C ASN A 67 27.52 12.29 17.50
N ALA A 68 27.01 12.88 18.59
CA ALA A 68 25.63 12.68 19.02
C ALA A 68 24.62 13.17 17.97
N ALA A 69 24.86 14.34 17.37
CA ALA A 69 24.01 14.89 16.31
C ALA A 69 24.00 13.99 15.07
N VAL A 70 25.17 13.51 14.61
CA VAL A 70 25.29 12.61 13.46
C VAL A 70 24.58 11.29 13.71
N ARG A 71 24.79 10.66 14.89
CA ARG A 71 24.10 9.41 15.24
C ARG A 71 22.59 9.58 15.28
N SER A 72 22.11 10.68 15.86
CA SER A 72 20.68 10.99 15.89
C SER A 72 20.10 11.21 14.49
N TRP A 73 20.87 11.83 13.58
CA TRP A 73 20.45 11.99 12.20
C TRP A 73 20.31 10.63 11.51
N ILE A 74 21.33 9.78 11.59
CA ILE A 74 21.34 8.45 10.94
C ILE A 74 20.16 7.62 11.44
N ALA A 75 19.99 7.51 12.75
CA ALA A 75 18.87 6.78 13.35
C ALA A 75 17.51 7.36 12.93
N GLY A 76 17.39 8.70 12.83
CA GLY A 76 16.19 9.35 12.35
C GLY A 76 15.88 9.05 10.88
N ASN A 77 16.91 9.02 10.03
CA ASN A 77 16.76 8.70 8.61
C ASN A 77 16.33 7.25 8.39
N ASP A 78 16.94 6.30 9.12
CA ASP A 78 16.59 4.88 9.03
C ASP A 78 15.15 4.61 9.48
N TYR A 79 14.71 5.32 10.53
CA TYR A 79 13.34 5.30 11.01
C TYR A 79 12.34 5.82 9.98
N ILE A 80 12.62 6.99 9.37
CA ILE A 80 11.75 7.60 8.34
C ILE A 80 11.67 6.70 7.10
N ASN A 81 12.79 6.12 6.67
CA ASN A 81 12.82 5.19 5.53
C ASN A 81 12.00 3.93 5.81
N GLY A 82 12.05 3.40 7.04
CA GLY A 82 11.25 2.27 7.46
C GLY A 82 9.74 2.56 7.37
N ILE A 83 9.29 3.69 7.91
CA ILE A 83 7.88 4.10 7.87
C ILE A 83 7.42 4.34 6.43
N THR A 84 8.21 5.06 5.64
CA THR A 84 7.83 5.37 4.25
C THR A 84 7.67 4.09 3.43
N HIS A 85 8.55 3.10 3.65
CA HIS A 85 8.45 1.81 2.99
C HIS A 85 7.20 1.03 3.46
N ALA A 86 6.89 1.06 4.76
CA ALA A 86 5.67 0.46 5.29
C ALA A 86 4.40 1.10 4.73
N ASP A 87 4.36 2.42 4.62
CA ASP A 87 3.25 3.15 4.01
C ASP A 87 3.06 2.75 2.55
N TYR A 88 4.14 2.54 1.80
CA TYR A 88 4.08 2.02 0.43
C TYR A 88 3.47 0.61 0.39
N VAL A 89 3.92 -0.31 1.26
CA VAL A 89 3.37 -1.67 1.34
C VAL A 89 1.89 -1.65 1.74
N LEU A 90 1.52 -0.86 2.74
CA LEU A 90 0.13 -0.66 3.15
C LEU A 90 -0.73 -0.09 2.03
N GLU A 91 -0.19 0.83 1.22
CA GLU A 91 -0.94 1.37 0.08
C GLU A 91 -1.13 0.31 -1.01
N GLN A 92 -0.14 -0.56 -1.26
CA GLN A 92 -0.31 -1.69 -2.17
C GLN A 92 -1.39 -2.66 -1.68
N ILE A 93 -1.39 -2.99 -0.39
CA ILE A 93 -2.44 -3.81 0.22
C ILE A 93 -3.80 -3.11 0.10
N ALA A 94 -3.88 -1.82 0.48
CA ALA A 94 -5.13 -1.06 0.43
C ALA A 94 -5.69 -0.96 -1.00
N MET A 95 -4.84 -0.74 -2.00
CA MET A 95 -5.25 -0.77 -3.42
C MET A 95 -5.70 -2.18 -3.83
N GLY A 96 -4.98 -3.24 -3.42
CA GLY A 96 -5.36 -4.63 -3.64
C GLY A 96 -6.74 -4.97 -3.08
N LEU A 97 -7.03 -4.53 -1.86
CA LEU A 97 -8.33 -4.70 -1.18
C LEU A 97 -9.44 -3.87 -1.82
N ARG A 98 -9.17 -2.61 -2.18
CA ARG A 98 -10.14 -1.77 -2.90
C ARG A 98 -10.46 -2.31 -4.29
N SER A 99 -9.55 -3.08 -4.87
CA SER A 99 -9.71 -3.77 -6.15
C SER A 99 -10.27 -5.20 -6.02
N ALA A 100 -10.75 -5.58 -4.84
CA ALA A 100 -11.43 -6.87 -4.64
C ALA A 100 -12.58 -7.01 -5.66
N TYR A 101 -12.71 -8.22 -6.20
CA TYR A 101 -13.65 -8.55 -7.25
C TYR A 101 -14.66 -9.56 -6.74
N TYR A 102 -15.94 -9.28 -7.01
CA TYR A 102 -17.06 -10.18 -6.74
C TYR A 102 -18.04 -10.09 -7.91
N PRO A 103 -18.41 -11.21 -8.55
CA PRO A 103 -19.26 -11.16 -9.73
C PRO A 103 -20.73 -10.90 -9.36
N ASP A 104 -21.45 -10.17 -10.21
CA ASP A 104 -22.89 -9.92 -10.07
C ASP A 104 -23.69 -11.05 -10.76
N THR A 105 -23.72 -12.24 -10.14
CA THR A 105 -24.45 -13.41 -10.67
C THR A 105 -25.83 -13.61 -10.03
N GLY A 106 -26.26 -12.70 -9.17
CA GLY A 106 -27.51 -12.80 -8.41
C GLY A 106 -27.49 -13.91 -7.34
N ARG A 107 -26.33 -14.51 -7.07
CA ARG A 107 -26.10 -15.56 -6.06
C ARG A 107 -24.77 -15.31 -5.34
N VAL A 108 -24.67 -15.85 -4.13
CA VAL A 108 -23.41 -15.84 -3.38
C VAL A 108 -22.50 -16.91 -3.97
N GLU A 109 -21.31 -16.51 -4.41
CA GLU A 109 -20.29 -17.42 -4.94
C GLU A 109 -19.07 -17.45 -4.02
N GLY A 110 -18.94 -18.52 -3.23
CA GLY A 110 -17.82 -18.69 -2.30
C GLY A 110 -16.45 -18.74 -2.98
N THR A 111 -16.38 -19.10 -4.27
CA THR A 111 -15.14 -19.10 -5.07
C THR A 111 -14.54 -17.70 -5.23
N TYR A 112 -15.33 -16.64 -5.06
CA TYR A 112 -14.88 -15.24 -5.13
C TYR A 112 -14.81 -14.55 -3.77
N GLY A 113 -15.17 -15.27 -2.70
CA GLY A 113 -15.11 -14.70 -1.37
C GLY A 113 -13.69 -14.61 -0.82
N MET A 114 -13.60 -13.91 0.30
CA MET A 114 -12.38 -13.61 1.04
C MET A 114 -12.25 -14.58 2.21
N THR A 115 -11.03 -14.96 2.56
CA THR A 115 -10.74 -15.79 3.73
C THR A 115 -9.60 -15.20 4.55
N LEU A 116 -9.75 -15.18 5.88
CA LEU A 116 -8.73 -14.77 6.85
C LEU A 116 -8.44 -15.91 7.81
N ILE A 117 -7.17 -16.31 7.84
CA ILE A 117 -6.59 -17.19 8.86
C ILE A 117 -5.83 -16.29 9.84
N ASP A 118 -6.27 -16.29 11.09
CA ASP A 118 -5.59 -15.67 12.24
C ASP A 118 -4.41 -16.54 12.67
N ASP A 119 -3.23 -15.93 12.84
CA ASP A 119 -2.05 -16.62 13.37
C ASP A 119 -1.24 -15.72 14.31
N GLY A 120 -1.71 -15.63 15.55
CA GLY A 120 -1.00 -14.96 16.63
C GLY A 120 -1.30 -13.47 16.72
N GLU A 121 -0.65 -12.79 17.66
CA GLU A 121 -0.94 -11.38 17.96
C GLU A 121 0.31 -10.52 18.00
N GLY A 122 0.10 -9.20 17.81
CA GLY A 122 1.16 -8.22 17.99
C GLY A 122 2.29 -8.40 16.97
N PRO A 123 3.55 -8.10 17.35
CA PRO A 123 4.70 -8.22 16.44
C PRO A 123 4.92 -9.62 15.84
N MET A 124 4.35 -10.66 16.44
CA MET A 124 4.48 -12.05 16.01
C MET A 124 3.27 -12.53 15.19
N ALA A 125 2.27 -11.68 14.94
CA ALA A 125 1.13 -12.03 14.09
C ALA A 125 1.59 -12.41 12.67
N ARG A 126 1.01 -13.48 12.13
CA ARG A 126 1.33 -14.12 10.84
C ARG A 126 0.08 -14.35 10.01
N ASP A 127 -0.92 -13.50 10.17
CA ASP A 127 -2.22 -13.65 9.51
C ASP A 127 -2.08 -13.83 8.00
N ARG A 128 -2.94 -14.68 7.45
CA ARG A 128 -3.00 -14.95 6.01
C ARG A 128 -4.34 -14.51 5.46
N LEU A 129 -4.30 -13.63 4.48
CA LEU A 129 -5.50 -13.09 3.84
C LEU A 129 -5.53 -13.50 2.37
N THR A 130 -6.63 -14.12 1.96
CA THR A 130 -6.83 -14.56 0.57
C THR A 130 -8.11 -13.95 -0.01
N TRP A 131 -8.06 -13.39 -1.22
CA TRP A 131 -9.24 -12.87 -1.91
C TRP A 131 -9.06 -12.83 -3.42
N VAL A 132 -10.14 -12.58 -4.16
CA VAL A 132 -10.07 -12.35 -5.61
C VAL A 132 -10.04 -10.85 -5.89
N LYS A 133 -9.20 -10.42 -6.82
CA LYS A 133 -9.07 -9.01 -7.24
C LYS A 133 -8.79 -8.87 -8.73
N ILE A 134 -8.83 -7.62 -9.20
CA ILE A 134 -8.40 -7.19 -10.54
C ILE A 134 -7.39 -6.04 -10.38
N GLY A 135 -6.53 -5.81 -11.36
CA GLY A 135 -5.58 -4.72 -11.40
C GLY A 135 -4.18 -5.09 -10.89
N SER A 136 -3.24 -4.17 -11.06
CA SER A 136 -1.80 -4.40 -10.90
C SER A 136 -1.25 -4.28 -9.48
N ALA A 137 -2.04 -3.81 -8.50
CA ALA A 137 -1.55 -3.69 -7.11
C ALA A 137 -1.07 -5.04 -6.56
N LEU A 138 0.05 -5.05 -5.84
CA LEU A 138 0.80 -6.24 -5.37
C LEU A 138 1.44 -7.09 -6.49
N VAL A 139 0.71 -7.43 -7.55
CA VAL A 139 1.17 -8.36 -8.61
C VAL A 139 2.05 -7.72 -9.69
N GLY A 140 2.06 -6.39 -9.79
CA GLY A 140 2.77 -5.66 -10.84
C GLY A 140 1.94 -5.47 -12.11
N ALA A 141 2.32 -4.47 -12.92
CA ALA A 141 1.62 -4.17 -14.18
C ALA A 141 1.95 -5.17 -15.30
N ASP A 142 3.08 -5.84 -15.21
CA ASP A 142 3.57 -6.78 -16.22
C ASP A 142 3.03 -8.21 -16.00
N ALA A 143 2.22 -8.45 -14.97
CA ALA A 143 1.65 -9.77 -14.71
C ALA A 143 0.54 -10.08 -15.74
N ASP A 144 0.65 -11.24 -16.40
CA ASP A 144 -0.28 -11.73 -17.45
C ASP A 144 -1.75 -11.90 -17.01
N TYR A 145 -2.03 -11.71 -15.73
CA TYR A 145 -3.35 -11.83 -15.13
C TYR A 145 -3.79 -10.57 -14.39
N ALA A 146 -3.00 -9.48 -14.42
CA ALA A 146 -3.35 -8.22 -13.76
C ALA A 146 -4.72 -7.69 -14.22
N ASP A 147 -5.06 -7.81 -15.50
CA ASP A 147 -6.34 -7.32 -16.06
C ASP A 147 -7.49 -8.34 -15.98
N THR A 148 -7.26 -9.49 -15.34
CA THR A 148 -8.26 -10.55 -15.19
C THR A 148 -8.49 -10.87 -13.71
N PRO A 149 -9.66 -11.39 -13.32
CA PRO A 149 -9.86 -11.88 -11.95
C PRO A 149 -8.82 -12.93 -11.58
N HIS A 150 -8.03 -12.62 -10.56
CA HIS A 150 -7.03 -13.52 -9.99
C HIS A 150 -7.17 -13.56 -8.47
N ARG A 151 -6.90 -14.73 -7.90
CA ARG A 151 -6.82 -14.91 -6.46
C ARG A 151 -5.43 -14.53 -6.01
N ILE A 152 -5.36 -13.77 -4.93
CA ILE A 152 -4.13 -13.39 -4.26
C ILE A 152 -4.18 -13.89 -2.83
N GLU A 153 -3.03 -14.28 -2.33
CA GLU A 153 -2.80 -14.58 -0.94
C GLU A 153 -1.59 -13.78 -0.47
N ILE A 154 -1.71 -13.15 0.70
CA ILE A 154 -0.61 -12.41 1.34
C ILE A 154 -0.31 -13.01 2.71
N ALA A 155 0.96 -12.99 3.08
CA ALA A 155 1.47 -13.51 4.35
C ALA A 155 2.77 -12.79 4.76
N VAL A 156 3.18 -12.99 6.01
CA VAL A 156 4.56 -12.73 6.45
C VAL A 156 5.25 -14.07 6.61
N LEU A 157 6.37 -14.24 5.93
CA LEU A 157 7.16 -15.48 5.94
C LEU A 157 8.36 -15.34 6.85
N ASP A 158 8.74 -16.44 7.49
CA ASP A 158 9.97 -16.51 8.27
C ASP A 158 11.19 -16.74 7.36
N GLU A 159 12.39 -16.48 7.90
CA GLU A 159 13.64 -16.72 7.19
C GLU A 159 13.82 -18.21 6.90
N GLY A 160 14.19 -18.54 5.66
CA GLY A 160 14.40 -19.91 5.18
C GLY A 160 13.12 -20.65 4.78
N ASP A 161 11.99 -19.96 4.63
CA ASP A 161 10.77 -20.58 4.12
C ASP A 161 10.95 -21.05 2.67
N THR A 162 10.89 -22.36 2.48
CA THR A 162 11.05 -23.02 1.17
C THR A 162 9.97 -22.68 0.15
N LYS A 163 8.86 -22.07 0.58
CA LYS A 163 7.78 -21.63 -0.30
C LYS A 163 8.02 -20.23 -0.88
N ALA A 164 9.09 -19.53 -0.48
CA ALA A 164 9.43 -18.20 -0.97
C ALA A 164 10.46 -18.21 -2.09
N ASP A 165 10.46 -17.17 -2.92
CA ASP A 165 11.52 -16.89 -3.90
C ASP A 165 12.74 -16.18 -3.30
N TYR A 166 12.69 -15.85 -2.01
CA TYR A 166 13.72 -15.15 -1.27
C TYR A 166 13.84 -15.68 0.16
N ASP A 167 15.05 -16.08 0.56
CA ASP A 167 15.30 -16.77 1.83
C ASP A 167 15.20 -15.86 3.06
N GLY A 168 15.26 -14.53 2.92
CA GLY A 168 15.31 -13.61 4.06
C GLY A 168 13.96 -13.36 4.76
N GLY A 169 12.87 -13.97 4.28
CA GLY A 169 11.52 -13.79 4.83
C GLY A 169 10.95 -12.38 4.64
N GLY A 170 9.84 -12.12 5.35
CA GLY A 170 9.12 -10.85 5.35
C GLY A 170 7.75 -10.90 4.65
N PHE A 171 7.18 -9.73 4.38
CA PHE A 171 5.89 -9.62 3.71
C PHE A 171 5.98 -10.09 2.26
N ALA A 172 5.12 -11.04 1.91
CA ALA A 172 5.11 -11.70 0.62
C ALA A 172 3.67 -11.90 0.10
N PHE A 173 3.55 -12.13 -1.20
CA PHE A 173 2.30 -12.51 -1.84
C PHE A 173 2.50 -13.64 -2.83
N ARG A 174 1.43 -14.36 -3.13
CA ARG A 174 1.34 -15.22 -4.31
C ARG A 174 0.00 -15.01 -5.00
N ALA A 175 -0.06 -15.23 -6.30
CA ALA A 175 -1.28 -15.01 -7.07
C ALA A 175 -1.44 -16.05 -8.18
N TRP A 176 -2.71 -16.39 -8.48
CA TRP A 176 -3.07 -17.33 -9.53
C TRP A 176 -4.42 -16.98 -10.15
N ARG A 177 -4.64 -17.42 -11.39
CA ARG A 177 -5.93 -17.21 -12.08
C ARG A 177 -7.04 -18.02 -11.41
N VAL A 178 -8.24 -17.43 -11.32
CA VAL A 178 -9.41 -18.13 -10.76
C VAL A 178 -9.97 -19.18 -11.73
N ALA A 179 -9.72 -19.01 -13.03
CA ALA A 179 -10.19 -19.89 -14.09
C ALA A 179 -9.04 -20.43 -14.93
N LEU A 180 -9.32 -21.49 -15.70
CA LEU A 180 -8.40 -22.13 -16.63
C LEU A 180 -7.15 -22.72 -15.96
N GLN A 181 -7.31 -23.22 -14.74
CA GLN A 181 -6.27 -23.98 -14.07
C GLN A 181 -6.26 -25.44 -14.56
N PRO A 182 -5.09 -26.11 -14.60
CA PRO A 182 -5.00 -27.55 -14.72
C PRO A 182 -5.86 -28.28 -13.67
N GLU A 183 -6.28 -29.51 -13.97
CA GLU A 183 -7.09 -30.32 -13.03
C GLU A 183 -6.32 -30.72 -11.77
N ASP A 184 -4.99 -30.79 -11.86
CA ASP A 184 -4.04 -31.10 -10.79
C ASP A 184 -3.42 -29.86 -10.13
N PHE A 185 -3.96 -28.67 -10.39
CA PHE A 185 -3.44 -27.44 -9.82
C PHE A 185 -3.72 -27.34 -8.31
N GLU A 186 -2.65 -27.21 -7.53
CA GLU A 186 -2.72 -26.88 -6.11
C GLU A 186 -2.19 -25.46 -5.89
N SER A 187 -2.97 -24.60 -5.22
CA SER A 187 -2.55 -23.22 -4.93
C SER A 187 -1.29 -23.15 -4.06
N GLU A 188 -1.01 -24.21 -3.31
CA GLU A 188 0.16 -24.30 -2.45
C GLU A 188 1.49 -24.40 -3.21
N ASP A 189 1.45 -24.86 -4.47
CA ASP A 189 2.62 -25.02 -5.33
C ASP A 189 3.08 -23.69 -5.95
N VAL A 190 2.24 -22.64 -5.88
CA VAL A 190 2.61 -21.30 -6.32
C VAL A 190 3.53 -20.66 -5.27
N PRO A 191 4.78 -20.31 -5.62
CA PRO A 191 5.72 -19.71 -4.69
C PRO A 191 5.28 -18.29 -4.31
N PHE A 192 5.66 -17.89 -3.10
CA PHE A 192 5.52 -16.52 -2.64
C PHE A 192 6.64 -15.64 -3.20
N HIS A 193 6.25 -14.43 -3.58
CA HIS A 193 7.13 -13.33 -3.95
C HIS A 193 7.27 -12.35 -2.78
N VAL A 194 8.48 -12.19 -2.27
CA VAL A 194 8.73 -11.27 -1.15
C VAL A 194 8.77 -9.82 -1.64
N ILE A 195 7.92 -8.97 -1.08
CA ILE A 195 7.88 -7.52 -1.38
C ILE A 195 8.72 -6.73 -0.38
N SER A 196 8.69 -7.12 0.90
CA SER A 196 9.35 -6.36 1.96
C SER A 196 9.91 -7.24 3.08
N PRO A 197 11.25 -7.33 3.22
CA PRO A 197 11.87 -8.01 4.36
C PRO A 197 11.77 -7.23 5.67
N ARG A 198 11.27 -5.97 5.64
CA ARG A 198 11.19 -5.11 6.84
C ARG A 198 9.92 -5.32 7.65
N VAL A 199 8.92 -5.99 7.09
CA VAL A 199 7.68 -6.33 7.78
C VAL A 199 7.90 -7.64 8.52
N SER A 200 7.90 -7.58 9.85
CA SER A 200 8.14 -8.71 10.74
C SER A 200 6.86 -9.39 11.23
N GLY A 201 5.70 -8.80 10.98
CA GLY A 201 4.40 -9.34 11.38
C GLY A 201 3.26 -8.57 10.72
N MET A 202 2.11 -9.22 10.64
CA MET A 202 0.92 -8.71 9.96
C MET A 202 -0.33 -9.24 10.63
N ASN A 203 -1.31 -8.36 10.86
CA ASN A 203 -2.59 -8.67 11.46
C ASN A 203 -3.72 -8.05 10.64
N PHE A 204 -4.81 -8.77 10.46
CA PHE A 204 -6.05 -8.28 9.85
C PHE A 204 -7.21 -8.43 10.81
N ARG A 205 -8.14 -7.47 10.77
CA ARG A 205 -9.42 -7.61 11.43
C ARG A 205 -10.53 -7.14 10.51
N MET A 206 -11.60 -7.91 10.43
CA MET A 206 -12.73 -7.68 9.53
C MET A 206 -13.84 -6.97 10.26
N LEU A 207 -14.40 -5.91 9.68
CA LEU A 207 -15.55 -5.24 10.28
C LEU A 207 -16.73 -6.21 10.34
N ASP A 208 -17.28 -6.41 11.54
CA ASP A 208 -18.43 -7.30 11.76
C ASP A 208 -19.66 -6.77 10.98
N PRO A 209 -20.22 -7.55 10.05
CA PRO A 209 -21.34 -7.12 9.22
C PRO A 209 -22.67 -7.09 9.97
N ASP A 210 -22.81 -7.87 11.05
CA ASP A 210 -24.04 -8.00 11.83
C ASP A 210 -24.09 -6.97 12.97
N LYS A 211 -22.93 -6.65 13.54
CA LYS A 211 -22.78 -5.70 14.64
C LYS A 211 -21.61 -4.75 14.39
N GLU A 212 -21.76 -3.84 13.42
CA GLU A 212 -20.67 -2.93 13.04
C GLU A 212 -20.17 -2.04 14.20
N GLU A 213 -21.08 -1.62 15.09
CA GLU A 213 -20.78 -0.75 16.22
C GLU A 213 -21.32 -1.39 17.51
N ASP A 214 -20.57 -1.29 18.60
CA ASP A 214 -21.03 -1.74 19.90
C ASP A 214 -22.06 -0.77 20.50
N ASP A 215 -23.25 -1.30 20.81
CA ASP A 215 -24.37 -0.53 21.34
C ASP A 215 -24.06 0.26 22.63
N LEU A 216 -23.03 -0.15 23.37
CA LEU A 216 -22.66 0.45 24.66
C LEU A 216 -21.46 1.39 24.55
N THR A 217 -20.48 1.08 23.69
CA THR A 217 -19.22 1.84 23.60
C THR A 217 -19.13 2.73 22.37
N SER A 218 -20.01 2.56 21.38
CA SER A 218 -19.90 3.19 20.06
C SER A 218 -18.59 2.88 19.32
N GLU A 219 -17.89 1.81 19.71
CA GLU A 219 -16.67 1.35 19.04
C GLU A 219 -17.01 0.35 17.93
N LEU A 220 -16.24 0.38 16.84
CA LEU A 220 -16.41 -0.58 15.75
C LEU A 220 -16.07 -2.00 16.22
N ASN A 221 -16.91 -2.97 15.88
CA ASN A 221 -16.66 -4.38 16.19
C ASN A 221 -15.85 -5.04 15.08
N TRP A 222 -14.81 -5.77 15.48
CA TRP A 222 -13.84 -6.37 14.57
C TRP A 222 -13.74 -7.87 14.83
N LEU A 223 -13.66 -8.66 13.77
CA LEU A 223 -13.49 -10.11 13.81
C LEU A 223 -12.09 -10.49 13.31
N ASP A 224 -11.41 -11.34 14.06
CA ASP A 224 -10.06 -11.82 13.71
C ASP A 224 -10.09 -13.05 12.79
N THR A 225 -11.26 -13.67 12.54
CA THR A 225 -11.40 -14.82 11.63
C THR A 225 -12.48 -14.58 10.58
N TRP A 226 -12.28 -15.10 9.36
CA TRP A 226 -13.24 -14.91 8.26
C TRP A 226 -13.23 -16.10 7.27
N GLU A 227 -14.10 -17.11 7.40
CA GLU A 227 -14.05 -18.33 6.55
C GLU A 227 -15.40 -19.03 6.26
N THR A 228 -16.46 -18.75 7.00
CA THR A 228 -17.73 -19.50 7.02
C THR A 228 -18.69 -19.05 5.92
N ALA A 229 -19.18 -19.95 5.07
CA ALA A 229 -20.10 -19.63 3.97
C ALA A 229 -21.40 -18.92 4.37
N ASP A 230 -21.85 -19.10 5.62
CA ASP A 230 -23.09 -18.51 6.13
C ASP A 230 -22.95 -17.00 6.43
N GLN A 231 -21.72 -16.50 6.69
CA GLN A 231 -21.47 -15.09 7.07
C GLN A 231 -20.10 -14.52 6.60
N THR A 232 -19.04 -15.31 6.47
CA THR A 232 -17.64 -14.86 6.32
C THR A 232 -16.88 -15.42 5.10
N ASN A 233 -17.58 -15.81 4.04
CA ASN A 233 -17.01 -16.02 2.70
C ASN A 233 -17.56 -14.99 1.69
N ARG A 234 -17.67 -13.74 2.15
CA ARG A 234 -18.09 -12.55 1.40
C ARG A 234 -17.06 -11.44 1.60
N LEU A 235 -17.18 -10.35 0.84
CA LEU A 235 -16.30 -9.19 1.04
C LEU A 235 -16.74 -8.41 2.30
N PRO A 236 -15.87 -8.23 3.30
CA PRO A 236 -16.16 -7.37 4.46
C PRO A 236 -16.26 -5.91 4.01
N ARG A 237 -17.06 -5.10 4.72
CA ARG A 237 -17.21 -3.66 4.39
C ARG A 237 -15.95 -2.85 4.62
N ALA A 238 -15.20 -3.19 5.68
CA ALA A 238 -13.91 -2.62 5.96
C ALA A 238 -12.98 -3.66 6.60
N ILE A 239 -11.68 -3.43 6.43
CA ILE A 239 -10.61 -4.27 6.96
C ILE A 239 -9.62 -3.37 7.68
N GLU A 240 -9.32 -3.65 8.95
CA GLU A 240 -8.19 -3.06 9.64
C GLU A 240 -6.95 -3.90 9.33
N VAL A 241 -5.93 -3.25 8.77
CA VAL A 241 -4.62 -3.84 8.47
C VAL A 241 -3.60 -3.26 9.43
N THR A 242 -2.85 -4.11 10.13
CA THR A 242 -1.70 -3.69 10.94
C THR A 242 -0.45 -4.41 10.43
N LEU A 243 0.58 -3.65 10.04
CA LEU A 243 1.92 -4.17 9.77
C LEU A 243 2.85 -3.84 10.93
N TYR A 244 3.67 -4.80 11.34
CA TYR A 244 4.70 -4.61 12.33
C TYR A 244 6.05 -4.53 11.63
N LEU A 245 6.76 -3.43 11.84
CA LEU A 245 8.06 -3.20 11.22
C LEU A 245 9.19 -3.60 12.15
N SER A 246 10.17 -4.34 11.61
CA SER A 246 11.43 -4.61 12.28
C SER A 246 12.10 -3.30 12.71
N ALA A 247 12.50 -3.23 13.98
CA ALA A 247 13.31 -2.13 14.47
C ALA A 247 14.65 -2.08 13.72
N SER A 248 15.18 -0.87 13.53
CA SER A 248 16.51 -0.71 12.90
C SER A 248 17.65 -1.12 13.84
N GLU A 249 17.40 -1.11 15.15
CA GLU A 249 18.32 -1.61 16.17
C GLU A 249 18.00 -3.07 16.51
N GLN A 250 19.03 -3.89 16.68
CA GLN A 250 18.87 -5.30 17.04
C GLN A 250 18.19 -5.42 18.42
N GLY A 251 17.08 -6.15 18.48
CA GLY A 251 16.26 -6.28 19.69
C GLY A 251 15.41 -5.05 20.03
N GLY A 252 15.30 -4.08 19.12
CA GLY A 252 14.36 -2.98 19.26
C GLY A 252 12.90 -3.43 19.15
N GLU A 253 12.00 -2.66 19.73
CA GLU A 253 10.56 -2.92 19.69
C GLU A 253 10.01 -2.69 18.28
N ALA A 254 9.22 -3.64 17.78
CA ALA A 254 8.57 -3.51 16.48
C ALA A 254 7.59 -2.33 16.47
N ILE A 255 7.50 -1.64 15.34
CA ILE A 255 6.66 -0.46 15.20
C ILE A 255 5.38 -0.84 14.45
N PRO A 256 4.20 -0.75 15.08
CA PRO A 256 2.94 -1.02 14.38
C PRO A 256 2.55 0.17 13.50
N VAL A 257 2.18 -0.11 12.25
CA VAL A 257 1.57 0.84 11.32
C VAL A 257 0.22 0.28 10.90
N ARG A 258 -0.83 1.08 11.11
CA ARG A 258 -2.22 0.62 10.97
C ARG A 258 -2.98 1.45 9.93
N ARG A 259 -3.85 0.79 9.16
CA ARG A 259 -4.78 1.44 8.21
C ARG A 259 -6.10 0.69 8.17
N VAL A 260 -7.20 1.44 8.16
CA VAL A 260 -8.54 0.88 7.87
C VAL A 260 -8.83 1.10 6.39
N VAL A 261 -9.25 0.04 5.70
CA VAL A 261 -9.52 0.02 4.26
C VAL A 261 -10.96 -0.40 4.02
N SER A 262 -11.76 0.49 3.43
CA SER A 262 -13.11 0.16 2.94
C SER A 262 -13.04 -0.66 1.65
N VAL A 263 -13.88 -1.70 1.52
CA VAL A 263 -13.97 -2.53 0.32
C VAL A 263 -15.20 -2.13 -0.50
N PRO A 264 -15.03 -1.49 -1.68
CA PRO A 264 -16.16 -0.91 -2.43
C PRO A 264 -17.23 -1.91 -2.87
N LEU A 265 -16.85 -3.16 -3.17
CA LEU A 265 -17.79 -4.19 -3.64
C LEU A 265 -18.41 -5.02 -2.51
N ALA A 266 -18.22 -4.66 -1.25
CA ALA A 266 -18.84 -5.34 -0.12
C ALA A 266 -20.37 -5.42 -0.28
N GLU A 267 -21.03 -4.30 -0.57
CA GLU A 267 -22.50 -4.26 -0.73
C GLU A 267 -23.02 -5.24 -1.79
N LEU A 268 -22.27 -5.44 -2.88
CA LEU A 268 -22.65 -6.39 -3.92
C LEU A 268 -22.53 -7.85 -3.42
N ALA A 269 -21.49 -8.16 -2.64
CA ALA A 269 -21.30 -9.49 -2.06
C ALA A 269 -22.38 -9.81 -1.01
N TRP A 270 -22.89 -8.81 -0.30
CA TRP A 270 -23.94 -8.96 0.70
C TRP A 270 -25.35 -9.00 0.09
N ASN A 271 -25.61 -8.18 -0.93
CA ASN A 271 -26.91 -8.00 -1.57
C ASN A 271 -26.82 -8.21 -3.09
N PRO A 272 -26.67 -9.47 -3.57
CA PRO A 272 -26.58 -9.73 -5.01
C PRO A 272 -27.89 -9.35 -5.69
N ARG A 273 -27.82 -8.65 -6.83
CA ARG A 273 -29.03 -8.20 -7.53
C ARG A 273 -29.75 -9.39 -8.13
N SER A 274 -31.01 -9.60 -7.76
CA SER A 274 -31.85 -10.59 -8.43
C SER A 274 -32.10 -10.11 -9.87
N GLN A 275 -31.78 -10.96 -10.86
CA GLN A 275 -32.08 -10.67 -12.28
C GLN A 275 -33.59 -10.59 -12.59
N ASP A 276 -34.48 -10.79 -11.61
CA ASP A 276 -35.93 -10.92 -11.81
C ASP A 276 -36.69 -9.57 -11.83
N ASP A 277 -36.03 -8.47 -11.46
CA ASP A 277 -36.65 -7.13 -11.46
C ASP A 277 -36.84 -6.52 -12.86
N GLY A 278 -36.28 -7.14 -13.90
CA GLY A 278 -36.48 -6.73 -15.29
C GLY A 278 -37.82 -7.12 -15.92
N LYS A 279 -38.70 -7.86 -15.20
CA LYS A 279 -39.95 -8.41 -15.77
C LYS A 279 -41.24 -7.73 -15.29
N ARG A 280 -41.16 -6.66 -14.50
CA ARG A 280 -42.31 -5.87 -14.05
C ARG A 280 -42.26 -4.44 -14.60
N ASP A 281 -42.59 -4.28 -15.88
CA ASP A 281 -43.24 -3.06 -16.41
C ASP A 281 -43.71 -3.19 -17.88
N GLY A 282 -44.17 -4.39 -18.26
CA GLY A 282 -44.77 -4.63 -19.58
C GLY A 282 -46.30 -4.72 -19.58
N ARG A 283 -46.97 -4.71 -18.42
CA ARG A 283 -48.41 -5.00 -18.31
C ARG A 283 -49.33 -3.78 -18.12
N ASP A 284 -48.78 -2.59 -17.85
CA ASP A 284 -49.58 -1.38 -17.69
C ASP A 284 -49.64 -0.47 -18.94
N ALA A 285 -48.84 -0.77 -19.97
CA ALA A 285 -48.89 -0.04 -21.26
C ALA A 285 -50.05 -0.48 -22.19
N ALA A 286 -50.69 -1.62 -21.93
CA ALA A 286 -51.69 -2.20 -22.83
C ALA A 286 -53.16 -1.81 -22.53
N ARG A 287 -53.43 -0.96 -21.52
CA ARG A 287 -54.81 -0.57 -21.14
C ARG A 287 -55.18 0.89 -21.40
N ARG A 288 -54.34 1.67 -22.07
CA ARG A 288 -54.59 3.12 -22.32
C ARG A 288 -54.79 3.50 -23.79
N GLY A 289 -55.26 2.58 -24.62
CA GLY A 289 -55.39 2.81 -26.07
C GLY A 289 -56.58 2.12 -26.73
N GLN A 290 -57.78 2.17 -26.15
CA GLN A 290 -59.00 1.79 -26.89
C GLN A 290 -60.27 2.40 -26.26
N SER A 291 -60.64 3.60 -26.71
CA SER A 291 -62.05 3.97 -26.92
C SER A 291 -62.15 5.29 -27.70
N GLY A 292 -62.64 5.18 -28.94
CA GLY A 292 -63.41 6.24 -29.59
C GLY A 292 -62.66 7.16 -30.55
N ARG A 293 -62.48 6.71 -31.81
CA ARG A 293 -62.74 7.53 -33.01
C ARG A 293 -62.73 6.63 -34.26
N GLN A 294 -63.89 6.55 -34.92
CA GLN A 294 -64.11 5.87 -36.20
C GLN A 294 -63.33 6.55 -37.34
N PRO A 295 -62.86 5.81 -38.35
CA PRO A 295 -62.32 6.37 -39.58
C PRO A 295 -63.44 6.63 -40.62
N PRO A 296 -63.37 7.72 -41.43
CA PRO A 296 -64.29 7.91 -42.54
C PRO A 296 -63.88 7.10 -43.78
N GLN A 297 -64.91 6.66 -44.51
CA GLN A 297 -64.84 5.85 -45.72
C GLN A 297 -64.29 6.62 -46.95
N ARG A 298 -63.84 5.81 -47.91
CA ARG A 298 -63.15 6.12 -49.16
C ARG A 298 -64.14 6.36 -50.31
N GLY A 299 -63.89 7.36 -51.16
CA GLY A 299 -64.02 7.21 -52.63
C GLY A 299 -64.74 8.29 -53.46
N GLN A 300 -64.17 8.51 -54.66
CA GLN A 300 -64.66 9.24 -55.85
C GLN A 300 -64.57 10.79 -55.79
N SER A 301 -64.17 11.54 -56.82
CA SER A 301 -63.66 11.32 -58.18
C SER A 301 -63.17 12.67 -58.75
N GLY A 302 -62.24 12.67 -59.71
CA GLY A 302 -62.24 13.66 -60.82
C GLY A 302 -61.13 14.73 -60.93
N ARG A 303 -60.41 14.63 -62.06
CA ARG A 303 -59.83 15.68 -62.95
C ARG A 303 -58.37 16.14 -62.79
N GLN A 304 -57.84 16.47 -63.98
CA GLN A 304 -56.46 16.46 -64.52
C GLN A 304 -55.63 17.77 -64.29
N PRO A 305 -54.32 17.79 -64.67
CA PRO A 305 -53.28 18.82 -64.36
C PRO A 305 -53.15 19.87 -65.52
N PRO A 306 -52.07 20.68 -65.76
CA PRO A 306 -50.74 20.86 -65.11
C PRO A 306 -50.19 22.32 -65.05
N ARG A 307 -48.98 22.50 -64.50
CA ARG A 307 -47.87 23.47 -64.82
C ARG A 307 -47.06 23.71 -63.53
N GLY A 308 -45.74 23.67 -63.47
CA GLY A 308 -44.67 23.94 -64.43
C GLY A 308 -43.65 24.84 -63.69
N GLY A 309 -42.37 24.49 -63.66
CA GLY A 309 -41.36 25.33 -63.00
C GLY A 309 -40.04 24.64 -62.69
N GLN A 310 -39.24 24.40 -63.72
CA GLN A 310 -37.81 24.11 -63.62
C GLN A 310 -37.02 25.34 -63.15
N SER A 311 -36.05 25.12 -62.27
CA SER A 311 -34.72 25.76 -62.23
C SER A 311 -34.08 25.36 -60.89
N GLY A 312 -32.84 24.91 -60.75
CA GLY A 312 -31.68 24.92 -61.63
C GLY A 312 -30.44 25.05 -60.75
N ARG A 313 -29.48 24.15 -60.95
CA ARG A 313 -28.01 24.35 -60.86
C ARG A 313 -27.34 24.77 -59.53
N GLN A 314 -26.62 23.78 -59.01
CA GLN A 314 -25.16 23.71 -58.76
C GLN A 314 -24.46 24.45 -57.59
N PRO A 315 -23.33 23.90 -57.09
CA PRO A 315 -22.62 24.29 -55.87
C PRO A 315 -21.30 25.06 -56.12
N PRO A 316 -20.63 25.54 -55.06
CA PRO A 316 -19.15 25.63 -55.00
C PRO A 316 -18.62 24.77 -53.83
N ARG A 317 -17.65 23.85 -53.97
CA ARG A 317 -16.23 23.94 -54.40
C ARG A 317 -15.30 24.60 -53.36
N GLY A 318 -14.44 23.77 -52.77
CA GLY A 318 -13.01 24.09 -52.54
C GLY A 318 -12.56 24.39 -51.11
N GLY A 319 -11.61 23.59 -50.61
CA GLY A 319 -10.83 23.88 -49.39
C GLY A 319 -9.90 22.74 -49.00
N GLN A 320 -8.78 22.60 -49.69
CA GLN A 320 -7.65 21.74 -49.34
C GLN A 320 -6.78 22.40 -48.26
N THR A 321 -6.30 21.61 -47.30
CA THR A 321 -5.00 21.65 -46.59
C THR A 321 -4.92 20.32 -45.84
N GLY A 322 -4.00 19.39 -46.05
CA GLY A 322 -2.64 19.51 -46.55
C GLY A 322 -1.66 19.62 -45.38
N GLN A 323 -1.44 18.54 -44.63
CA GLN A 323 -0.22 18.36 -43.84
C GLN A 323 0.28 16.92 -43.96
N GLN A 324 1.46 16.84 -44.55
CA GLN A 324 2.30 15.68 -44.78
C GLN A 324 2.96 15.24 -43.46
N VAL A 325 3.13 13.93 -43.28
CA VAL A 325 4.11 13.36 -42.34
C VAL A 325 5.08 12.51 -43.18
N PRO A 326 6.41 12.73 -43.09
CA PRO A 326 7.39 11.95 -43.86
C PRO A 326 7.65 10.59 -43.20
N GLY A 327 7.85 9.57 -44.03
CA GLY A 327 8.23 8.23 -43.59
C GLY A 327 9.73 8.02 -43.40
N GLY A 328 10.05 6.89 -42.76
CA GLY A 328 11.18 6.04 -43.08
C GLY A 328 12.40 6.12 -42.15
N GLY A 329 12.61 5.09 -41.33
CA GLY A 329 13.85 4.90 -40.58
C GLY A 329 13.95 3.59 -39.81
N GLY A 330 14.36 2.52 -40.52
CA GLY A 330 14.97 1.25 -40.07
C GLY A 330 14.86 0.79 -38.60
N GLN A 331 14.08 -0.26 -38.35
CA GLN A 331 14.25 -1.13 -37.19
C GLN A 331 15.28 -2.23 -37.50
N ARG A 332 16.40 -2.19 -36.77
CA ARG A 332 17.29 -3.34 -36.55
C ARG A 332 16.90 -3.98 -35.21
N SER A 333 16.48 -5.24 -35.24
CA SER A 333 16.48 -6.11 -34.06
C SER A 333 17.91 -6.48 -33.66
N PRO A 334 18.19 -6.54 -32.36
CA PRO A 334 19.12 -7.53 -31.85
C PRO A 334 18.56 -8.19 -30.59
N ASN A 335 18.14 -9.46 -30.70
CA ASN A 335 18.26 -10.45 -29.64
C ASN A 335 17.72 -11.81 -30.13
N GLN A 336 18.58 -12.53 -30.83
CA GLN A 336 18.48 -13.97 -31.00
C GLN A 336 19.61 -14.60 -30.18
N PRO A 337 19.32 -15.51 -29.22
CA PRO A 337 20.36 -16.30 -28.58
C PRO A 337 20.86 -17.41 -29.52
N PRO A 338 22.15 -17.81 -29.47
CA PRO A 338 22.71 -18.78 -30.37
C PRO A 338 22.32 -20.23 -30.01
N ASN A 339 22.04 -21.00 -31.08
CA ASN A 339 21.92 -22.46 -31.11
C ASN A 339 23.08 -23.16 -30.39
N ARG A 340 22.77 -24.06 -29.43
CA ARG A 340 23.71 -25.09 -28.95
C ARG A 340 23.39 -26.44 -29.60
N PRO A 341 24.41 -27.20 -30.03
CA PRO A 341 24.21 -28.48 -30.70
C PRO A 341 23.89 -29.61 -29.71
N ALA A 342 23.19 -30.61 -30.25
CA ALA A 342 22.82 -31.85 -29.59
C ALA A 342 24.02 -32.72 -29.20
N GLY A 343 23.98 -33.25 -27.98
CA GLY A 343 24.68 -34.44 -27.48
C GLY A 343 23.85 -34.91 -26.28
N GLY A 344 23.31 -36.11 -26.22
CA GLY A 344 24.00 -37.39 -26.41
C GLY A 344 24.11 -38.02 -25.03
N LEU A 345 23.06 -38.75 -24.63
CA LEU A 345 23.05 -39.63 -23.45
C LEU A 345 24.11 -40.73 -23.59
N PRO A 346 24.58 -41.27 -22.47
CA PRO A 346 23.96 -42.48 -21.91
C PRO A 346 23.27 -42.28 -20.57
#